data_AF-A0AAW2JNN6-F1
#
_entry.id   AF-A0AAW2JNN6-F1
#
_cell.length_a   1.000
_cell.length_b   1.000
_cell.length_c   1.000
_cell.angle_alpha   90.00
_cell.angle_beta   90.00
_cell.angle_gamma   90.00
#
_symmetry.space_group_name_H-M   'P 1'
#
loop_
_entity.id
_entity.type
_entity.pdbx_description
1 polymer ?
#
loop_
_entity_poly.entity_id
_entity_poly.type
_entity_poly.pdbx_seq_one_letter_code
_entity_poly.pdbx_strand_id
1 'polypeptide(L)'
;MAFHARVDISAVVNQYPEAFKGISPLVDVGGGDGTALQILVIHGINFDLTRAVSVAPISGIEHVQGNMFEIVQGGCCFPYEAIPKDTGKVIIAEAVIDEGEEDKYMDVRLALDMVMLAHTEKGKERTIEEWEYVVNAAGFTRFTVKRIQATISVIKAYP
;
A
#
# COMPACT_ATOMS: atom_id res chain seq x y z
N MET A 1 -5.88 2.21 12.49
CA MET A 1 -5.80 2.10 11.02
C MET A 1 -6.26 3.39 10.32
N ALA A 2 -7.54 3.77 10.35
CA ALA A 2 -8.02 4.97 9.63
C ALA A 2 -7.28 6.29 9.97
N PHE A 3 -6.90 6.52 11.24
CA PHE A 3 -6.10 7.70 11.61
C PHE A 3 -4.71 7.72 10.95
N HIS A 4 -4.00 6.58 10.98
CA HIS A 4 -2.70 6.44 10.31
C HIS A 4 -2.84 6.64 8.81
N ALA A 5 -3.84 6.00 8.18
CA ALA A 5 -4.15 6.20 6.77
C ALA A 5 -4.38 7.68 6.42
N ARG A 6 -5.05 8.46 7.30
CA ARG A 6 -5.20 9.91 7.10
C ARG A 6 -3.87 10.64 7.05
N VAL A 7 -3.00 10.38 8.01
CA VAL A 7 -1.70 11.07 8.11
C VAL A 7 -0.78 10.67 6.96
N ASP A 8 -0.65 9.36 6.73
CA ASP A 8 0.30 8.79 5.78
C ASP A 8 -0.09 9.12 4.33
N ILE A 9 -1.34 8.88 3.95
CA ILE A 9 -1.80 9.17 2.57
C ILE A 9 -1.80 10.68 2.30
N SER A 10 -2.13 11.52 3.28
CA SER A 10 -2.00 12.98 3.11
C SER A 10 -0.54 13.38 2.87
N ALA A 11 0.42 12.76 3.56
CA ALA A 11 1.83 13.01 3.31
C ALA A 11 2.25 12.60 1.89
N VAL A 12 1.78 11.46 1.40
CA VAL A 12 2.05 11.02 0.02
C VAL A 12 1.43 11.99 -0.99
N VAL A 13 0.17 12.38 -0.83
CA VAL A 13 -0.51 13.30 -1.76
C VAL A 13 0.17 14.66 -1.81
N ASN A 14 0.64 15.17 -0.67
CA ASN A 14 1.29 16.48 -0.59
C ASN A 14 2.73 16.48 -1.14
N GLN A 15 3.46 15.37 -1.01
CA GLN A 15 4.89 15.31 -1.33
C GLN A 15 5.22 14.53 -2.61
N TYR A 16 4.34 13.62 -3.02
CA TYR A 16 4.52 12.73 -4.16
C TYR A 16 3.21 12.43 -4.93
N PRO A 17 2.42 13.45 -5.32
CA PRO A 17 1.13 13.26 -6.00
C PRO A 17 1.24 12.50 -7.33
N GLU A 18 2.38 12.57 -8.01
CA GLU A 18 2.66 11.84 -9.24
C GLU A 18 2.67 10.31 -9.07
N ALA A 19 2.75 9.81 -7.84
CA ALA A 19 2.55 8.39 -7.55
C ALA A 19 1.23 7.89 -8.15
N PHE A 20 0.17 8.69 -8.02
CA PHE A 20 -1.20 8.35 -8.42
C PHE A 20 -1.57 8.82 -9.83
N LYS A 21 -0.68 9.53 -10.53
CA LYS A 21 -0.96 10.04 -11.87
C LYS A 21 -1.21 8.89 -12.85
N GLY A 22 -2.28 9.04 -13.64
CA GLY A 22 -2.66 8.10 -14.70
C GLY A 22 -3.29 6.79 -14.21
N ILE A 23 -3.63 6.69 -12.91
CA ILE A 23 -4.27 5.49 -12.37
C ILE A 23 -5.78 5.64 -12.44
N SER A 24 -6.43 4.74 -13.16
CA SER A 24 -7.88 4.58 -13.14
C SER A 24 -8.26 3.20 -13.71
N PRO A 25 -9.02 2.36 -12.99
CA PRO A 25 -9.40 2.52 -11.58
C PRO A 25 -8.22 2.29 -10.61
N LEU A 26 -8.26 2.89 -9.41
CA LEU A 26 -7.38 2.49 -8.29
C LEU A 26 -8.11 1.47 -7.42
N VAL A 27 -7.42 0.40 -7.05
CA VAL A 27 -7.90 -0.58 -6.06
C VAL A 27 -7.04 -0.46 -4.80
N ASP A 28 -7.70 -0.19 -3.68
CA ASP A 28 -7.10 -0.11 -2.34
C ASP A 28 -7.32 -1.45 -1.62
N VAL A 29 -6.25 -2.23 -1.48
CA VAL A 29 -6.29 -3.58 -0.90
C VAL A 29 -5.96 -3.49 0.59
N GLY A 30 -6.86 -3.97 1.44
CA GLY A 30 -6.76 -3.76 2.89
C GLY A 30 -7.11 -2.32 3.31
N GLY A 31 -7.93 -1.64 2.50
CA GLY A 31 -8.26 -0.22 2.67
C GLY A 31 -9.19 0.10 3.87
N GLY A 32 -9.66 -0.92 4.59
CA GLY A 32 -10.50 -0.79 5.78
C GLY A 32 -11.79 -0.03 5.48
N ASP A 33 -11.92 1.16 6.08
CA ASP A 33 -13.10 2.02 5.91
C ASP A 33 -13.06 2.89 4.64
N GLY A 34 -12.06 2.72 3.78
CA GLY A 34 -11.90 3.50 2.55
C GLY A 34 -11.38 4.92 2.78
N THR A 35 -10.82 5.22 3.96
CA THR A 35 -10.25 6.53 4.28
C THR A 35 -9.19 6.97 3.25
N ALA A 36 -8.33 6.07 2.78
CA ALA A 36 -7.27 6.41 1.83
C ALA A 36 -7.83 6.90 0.48
N LEU A 37 -8.79 6.16 -0.09
CA LEU A 37 -9.46 6.53 -1.34
C LEU A 37 -10.24 7.85 -1.21
N GLN A 38 -10.86 8.12 -0.05
CA GLN A 38 -11.54 9.41 0.20
C GLN A 38 -10.57 10.59 0.12
N ILE A 39 -9.37 10.46 0.69
CA ILE A 39 -8.34 11.52 0.66
C ILE A 39 -7.85 11.75 -0.76
N LEU A 40 -7.75 10.69 -1.56
CA LEU A 40 -7.31 10.78 -2.95
C LEU A 40 -8.38 11.42 -3.86
N VAL A 41 -9.65 11.48 -3.42
CA VAL A 41 -10.79 12.02 -4.19
C VAL A 41 -10.89 11.37 -5.58
N ILE A 42 -10.58 10.08 -5.66
CA ILE A 42 -10.61 9.29 -6.89
C ILE A 42 -11.78 8.32 -6.86
N HIS A 43 -12.30 8.00 -8.05
CA HIS A 43 -13.15 6.82 -8.18
C HIS A 43 -12.28 5.58 -8.02
N GLY A 44 -12.70 4.65 -7.16
CA GLY A 44 -11.87 3.50 -6.84
C GLY A 44 -12.63 2.38 -6.14
N ILE A 45 -11.93 1.27 -5.96
CA ILE A 45 -12.45 0.08 -5.30
C ILE A 45 -11.72 -0.08 -3.97
N ASN A 46 -12.44 -0.05 -2.86
CA ASN A 46 -11.93 -0.45 -1.55
C ASN A 46 -12.17 -1.97 -1.39
N PHE A 47 -11.09 -2.75 -1.32
CA PHE A 47 -11.14 -4.20 -1.19
C PHE A 47 -10.67 -4.65 0.21
N ASP A 48 -11.56 -5.25 1.00
CA ASP A 48 -11.25 -5.70 2.37
C ASP A 48 -12.13 -6.89 2.81
N LEU A 49 -11.85 -7.46 3.98
CA LEU A 49 -12.63 -8.53 4.60
C LEU A 49 -13.99 -8.01 5.11
N THR A 50 -14.98 -8.90 5.17
CA THR A 50 -16.41 -8.63 5.52
C THR A 50 -16.63 -7.73 6.73
N ARG A 51 -15.79 -7.89 7.75
CA ARG A 51 -15.92 -7.19 9.04
C ARG A 51 -15.48 -5.74 8.99
N ALA A 52 -14.67 -5.34 8.00
CA ALA A 52 -14.12 -3.99 7.87
C ALA A 52 -15.01 -3.04 7.04
N VAL A 53 -15.93 -3.58 6.24
CA VAL A 53 -16.71 -2.82 5.23
C VAL A 53 -18.09 -2.37 5.73
N SER A 54 -18.35 -2.36 7.04
CA SER A 54 -19.61 -1.85 7.60
C SER A 54 -19.63 -0.30 7.64
N VAL A 55 -19.38 0.34 6.50
CA VAL A 55 -19.24 1.79 6.37
C VAL A 55 -20.36 2.34 5.52
N ALA A 56 -20.84 3.54 5.86
CA ALA A 56 -21.84 4.22 5.06
C ALA A 56 -21.34 4.38 3.60
N PRO A 57 -22.21 4.25 2.58
CA PRO A 57 -21.83 4.40 1.19
C PRO A 57 -21.07 5.71 0.95
N ILE A 58 -19.94 5.62 0.25
CA ILE A 58 -19.09 6.78 -0.06
C ILE A 58 -19.17 7.03 -1.56
N SER A 59 -19.52 8.26 -1.95
CA SER A 59 -19.66 8.61 -3.37
C SER A 59 -18.34 8.39 -4.12
N GLY A 60 -18.39 7.62 -5.20
CA GLY A 60 -17.23 7.31 -6.05
C GLY A 60 -16.38 6.13 -5.56
N ILE A 61 -16.66 5.55 -4.40
CA ILE A 61 -15.93 4.38 -3.87
C ILE A 61 -16.85 3.17 -3.88
N GLU A 62 -16.44 2.14 -4.62
CA GLU A 62 -17.07 0.83 -4.58
C GLU A 62 -16.39 0.00 -3.50
N HIS A 63 -17.18 -0.59 -2.61
CA HIS A 63 -16.66 -1.47 -1.58
C HIS A 63 -16.83 -2.94 -2.02
N VAL A 64 -15.71 -3.65 -2.17
CA VAL A 64 -15.68 -5.06 -2.57
C VAL A 64 -15.16 -5.89 -1.40
N GLN A 65 -15.92 -6.90 -1.03
CA GLN A 65 -15.52 -7.83 0.00
C GLN A 65 -14.69 -8.97 -0.59
N GLY A 66 -13.56 -9.30 0.04
CA GLY A 66 -12.83 -10.52 -0.28
C GLY A 66 -11.60 -10.75 0.59
N ASN A 67 -11.00 -11.91 0.43
CA ASN A 67 -9.73 -12.26 1.06
C ASN A 67 -8.60 -12.08 0.04
N MET A 68 -7.68 -11.16 0.29
CA MET A 68 -6.56 -10.88 -0.62
C MET A 68 -5.59 -12.04 -0.82
N PHE A 69 -5.67 -13.08 0.02
CA PHE A 69 -4.88 -14.30 -0.08
C PHE A 69 -5.59 -15.44 -0.81
N GLU A 70 -6.88 -15.31 -1.13
CA GLU A 70 -7.65 -16.34 -1.82
C GLU A 70 -7.83 -16.00 -3.30
N ILE A 71 -7.73 -17.03 -4.14
CA ILE A 71 -8.04 -16.93 -5.58
C ILE A 71 -9.55 -16.98 -5.73
N VAL A 72 -10.17 -15.85 -6.08
CA VAL A 72 -11.62 -15.83 -6.36
C VAL A 72 -11.88 -16.55 -7.68
N GLN A 73 -12.77 -17.55 -7.68
CA GLN A 73 -13.29 -18.17 -8.90
C GLN A 73 -13.97 -17.08 -9.74
N GLY A 74 -13.33 -16.69 -10.85
CA GLY A 74 -13.74 -15.53 -11.66
C GLY A 74 -12.59 -14.67 -12.17
N GLY A 75 -11.35 -14.92 -11.72
CA GLY A 75 -10.15 -14.29 -12.31
C GLY A 75 -9.74 -12.95 -11.67
N CYS A 76 -10.27 -12.59 -10.51
CA CYS A 76 -9.64 -11.55 -9.68
C CYS A 76 -8.51 -12.19 -8.86
N CYS A 77 -7.35 -12.25 -9.49
CA CYS A 77 -6.05 -12.46 -8.86
C CYS A 77 -5.56 -11.12 -8.28
N PHE A 78 -4.97 -11.10 -7.10
CA PHE A 78 -4.16 -9.95 -6.65
C PHE A 78 -2.82 -10.49 -6.13
N PRO A 79 -1.67 -9.84 -6.39
CA PRO A 79 -1.47 -8.56 -7.08
C PRO A 79 -1.02 -8.67 -8.55
N TYR A 80 -0.13 -9.59 -8.94
CA TYR A 80 0.55 -9.48 -10.24
C TYR A 80 -0.37 -9.68 -11.46
N GLU A 81 -1.16 -10.75 -11.47
CA GLU A 81 -1.91 -11.16 -12.67
C GLU A 81 -3.08 -10.23 -13.05
N ALA A 82 -3.64 -9.47 -12.11
CA ALA A 82 -4.71 -8.49 -12.41
C ALA A 82 -4.18 -7.13 -12.86
N ILE A 83 -2.87 -6.91 -12.80
CA ILE A 83 -2.28 -5.62 -13.17
C ILE A 83 -2.05 -5.61 -14.69
N PRO A 84 -2.57 -4.60 -15.41
CA PRO A 84 -2.28 -4.45 -16.83
C PRO A 84 -0.76 -4.37 -17.07
N LYS A 85 -0.22 -5.26 -17.90
CA LYS A 85 1.23 -5.38 -18.10
C LYS A 85 1.89 -4.10 -18.64
N ASP A 86 1.17 -3.37 -19.48
CA ASP A 86 1.74 -2.21 -20.19
C ASP A 86 1.61 -0.88 -19.43
N THR A 87 0.61 -0.77 -18.54
CA THR A 87 0.25 0.51 -17.90
C THR A 87 0.06 0.43 -16.39
N GLY A 88 -0.02 -0.78 -15.84
CA GLY A 88 -0.31 -1.02 -14.45
C GLY A 88 0.91 -0.88 -13.53
N LYS A 89 0.65 -0.71 -12.25
CA LYS A 89 1.65 -0.64 -11.18
C LYS A 89 1.00 -0.96 -9.84
N VAL A 90 1.79 -1.49 -8.91
CA VAL A 90 1.44 -1.53 -7.48
C VAL A 90 2.07 -0.32 -6.81
N ILE A 91 1.34 0.30 -5.88
CA ILE A 91 1.85 1.29 -4.96
C ILE A 91 1.79 0.69 -3.56
N ILE A 92 2.92 0.69 -2.86
CA ILE A 92 3.04 0.24 -1.47
C ILE A 92 3.48 1.44 -0.66
N ALA A 93 2.75 1.75 0.41
CA ALA A 93 3.03 2.87 1.31
C ALA A 93 3.39 2.29 2.69
N GLU A 94 4.68 2.07 2.92
CA GLU A 94 5.19 1.29 4.07
C GLU A 94 6.47 1.90 4.65
N ALA A 95 6.76 1.62 5.92
CA ALA A 95 8.07 1.93 6.47
C ALA A 95 9.13 1.05 5.79
N VAL A 96 10.27 1.67 5.46
CA VAL A 96 11.39 0.97 4.84
C VAL A 96 12.65 1.32 5.62
N ILE A 97 13.30 0.32 6.19
CA ILE A 97 14.54 0.46 6.96
C ILE A 97 15.71 0.68 5.99
N ASP A 98 16.60 1.61 6.31
CA ASP A 98 17.72 1.99 5.46
C ASP A 98 18.93 2.35 6.30
N GLU A 99 19.88 1.43 6.40
CA GLU A 99 21.03 1.60 7.27
C GLU A 99 22.08 2.58 6.69
N GLY A 100 21.90 3.07 5.45
CA GLY A 100 22.91 3.81 4.71
C GLY A 100 22.77 5.33 4.65
N GLU A 101 21.58 5.91 4.90
CA GLU A 101 21.32 7.35 4.80
C GLU A 101 20.88 7.98 6.13
N GLU A 102 21.17 9.28 6.32
CA GLU A 102 20.71 10.03 7.49
C GLU A 102 19.18 10.26 7.39
N ASP A 103 18.43 9.39 8.07
CA ASP A 103 16.97 9.42 8.10
C ASP A 103 16.45 9.88 9.47
N LYS A 104 15.77 11.04 9.48
CA LYS A 104 15.16 11.63 10.68
C LYS A 104 14.08 10.75 11.31
N TYR A 105 13.55 9.78 10.58
CA TYR A 105 12.49 8.88 11.05
C TYR A 105 13.02 7.49 11.42
N MET A 106 14.34 7.25 11.37
CA MET A 106 14.93 5.94 11.63
C MET A 106 14.48 5.34 12.97
N ASP A 107 14.59 6.12 14.06
CA ASP A 107 14.21 5.67 15.40
C ASP A 107 12.73 5.25 15.47
N VAL A 108 11.85 5.95 14.75
CA VAL A 108 10.42 5.64 14.68
C VAL A 108 10.18 4.37 13.88
N ARG A 109 10.90 4.15 12.77
CA ARG A 109 10.80 2.92 11.97
C ARG A 109 11.26 1.70 12.74
N LEU A 110 12.35 1.81 13.50
CA LEU A 110 12.82 0.74 14.38
C LEU A 110 11.84 0.48 15.53
N ALA A 111 11.23 1.53 16.09
CA ALA A 111 10.18 1.36 17.08
C ALA A 111 8.94 0.64 16.50
N LEU A 112 8.57 0.91 15.24
CA LEU A 112 7.51 0.17 14.54
C LEU A 112 7.88 -1.29 14.34
N ASP A 113 9.12 -1.61 13.96
CA ASP A 113 9.57 -3.01 13.82
C ASP A 113 9.45 -3.78 15.14
N MET A 114 9.82 -3.15 16.26
CA MET A 114 9.60 -3.72 17.59
C MET A 114 8.11 -3.92 17.93
N VAL A 115 7.24 -3.00 17.50
CA VAL A 115 5.78 -3.16 17.63
C VAL A 115 5.30 -4.35 16.80
N MET A 116 5.80 -4.54 15.58
CA MET A 116 5.46 -5.66 14.73
C MET A 116 5.90 -6.99 15.36
N LEU A 117 7.10 -7.06 15.92
CA LEU A 117 7.60 -8.22 16.66
C LEU A 117 6.73 -8.55 17.88
N ALA A 118 6.26 -7.53 18.61
CA ALA A 118 5.48 -7.73 19.83
C ALA A 118 4.01 -8.13 19.59
N HIS A 119 3.41 -7.69 18.48
CA HIS A 119 1.97 -7.83 18.24
C HIS A 119 1.60 -8.75 17.08
N THR A 120 2.58 -9.23 16.30
CA THR A 120 2.33 -10.09 15.16
C THR A 120 3.24 -11.31 15.19
N GLU A 121 2.78 -12.43 14.66
CA GLU A 121 3.60 -13.66 14.63
C GLU A 121 4.73 -13.61 13.60
N LYS A 122 4.56 -12.85 12.51
CA LYS A 122 5.45 -12.87 11.33
C LYS A 122 5.67 -11.49 10.70
N GLY A 123 5.06 -10.44 11.24
CA GLY A 123 5.21 -9.09 10.71
C GLY A 123 6.55 -8.50 11.12
N LYS A 124 7.10 -7.67 10.23
CA LYS A 124 8.32 -6.92 10.43
C LYS A 124 8.39 -5.79 9.40
N GLU A 125 9.14 -4.75 9.71
CA GLU A 125 9.58 -3.78 8.72
C GLU A 125 10.71 -4.38 7.88
N ARG A 126 10.86 -3.89 6.65
CA ARG A 126 11.80 -4.46 5.67
C ARG A 126 12.82 -3.44 5.20
N THR A 127 14.01 -3.92 4.87
CA THR A 127 15.01 -3.11 4.17
C THR A 127 14.67 -2.98 2.69
N ILE A 128 15.39 -2.12 1.96
CA ILE A 128 15.22 -1.99 0.51
C ILE A 128 15.51 -3.32 -0.20
N GLU A 129 16.55 -4.05 0.21
CA GLU A 129 16.96 -5.33 -0.37
C GLU A 129 15.90 -6.41 -0.17
N GLU A 130 15.24 -6.41 0.99
CA GLU A 130 14.14 -7.33 1.27
C GLU A 130 12.90 -7.00 0.45
N TRP A 131 12.60 -5.72 0.25
CA TRP A 131 11.54 -5.29 -0.66
C TRP A 131 11.84 -5.66 -2.11
N GLU A 132 13.08 -5.48 -2.57
CA GLU A 132 13.52 -5.91 -3.89
C GLU A 132 13.28 -7.41 -4.08
N TYR A 133 13.68 -8.23 -3.10
CA TYR A 133 13.44 -9.67 -3.13
C TYR A 133 11.93 -9.99 -3.23
N VAL A 134 11.09 -9.38 -2.39
CA VAL A 134 9.64 -9.63 -2.38
C VAL A 134 8.99 -9.23 -3.71
N VAL A 135 9.34 -8.07 -4.24
CA VAL A 135 8.76 -7.55 -5.49
C VAL A 135 9.20 -8.41 -6.68
N ASN A 136 10.46 -8.81 -6.74
CA ASN A 136 10.97 -9.69 -7.80
C ASN A 136 10.36 -11.09 -7.71
N ALA A 137 10.23 -11.65 -6.50
CA ALA A 137 9.60 -12.95 -6.28
C ALA A 137 8.11 -12.96 -6.67
N ALA A 138 7.43 -11.80 -6.60
CA ALA A 138 6.05 -11.62 -7.05
C ALA A 138 5.91 -11.44 -8.57
N GLY A 139 7.02 -11.40 -9.33
CA GLY A 139 7.03 -11.35 -10.79
C GLY A 139 7.20 -9.96 -11.41
N PHE A 140 7.28 -8.90 -10.60
CA PHE A 140 7.53 -7.54 -11.10
C PHE A 140 8.96 -7.39 -11.60
N THR A 141 9.15 -6.66 -12.71
CA THR A 141 10.46 -6.51 -13.36
C THR A 141 11.20 -5.24 -12.96
N ARG A 142 10.47 -4.25 -12.44
CA ARG A 142 11.02 -2.96 -12.05
C ARG A 142 10.34 -2.46 -10.81
N PHE A 143 11.12 -1.90 -9.89
CA PHE A 143 10.59 -1.20 -8.72
C PHE A 143 11.37 0.08 -8.44
N THR A 144 10.74 1.01 -7.72
CA THR A 144 11.37 2.25 -7.25
C THR A 144 10.91 2.55 -5.83
N VAL A 145 11.80 2.97 -4.96
CA VAL A 145 11.47 3.45 -3.61
C VAL A 145 11.66 4.97 -3.58
N LYS A 146 10.63 5.69 -3.17
CA LYS A 146 10.65 7.15 -2.97
C LYS A 146 10.54 7.45 -1.48
N ARG A 147 11.59 8.06 -0.92
CA ARG A 147 11.56 8.69 0.40
C ARG A 147 10.72 9.96 0.36
N ILE A 148 9.84 10.12 1.33
CA ILE A 148 9.11 11.35 1.62
C ILE A 148 9.45 11.80 3.05
N GLN A 149 9.15 13.04 3.42
CA GLN A 149 9.29 13.54 4.78
C GLN A 149 8.15 13.02 5.67
N ALA A 150 8.11 11.71 5.86
CA ALA A 150 7.18 10.99 6.72
C ALA A 150 7.78 9.63 7.11
N THR A 151 7.15 8.95 8.07
CA THR A 151 7.58 7.64 8.54
C THR A 151 7.53 6.59 7.42
N ILE A 152 6.51 6.64 6.55
CA ILE A 152 6.39 5.75 5.41
C ILE A 152 7.21 6.21 4.20
N SER A 153 7.53 5.27 3.33
CA SER A 153 8.08 5.47 1.99
C SER A 153 7.10 4.96 0.94
N VAL A 154 7.22 5.42 -0.30
CA VAL A 154 6.36 5.00 -1.41
C VAL A 154 7.15 4.10 -2.34
N ILE A 155 6.79 2.83 -2.39
CA ILE A 155 7.34 1.84 -3.33
C ILE A 155 6.39 1.73 -4.51
N LYS A 156 6.92 1.79 -5.72
CA LYS A 156 6.17 1.48 -6.93
C LYS A 156 6.77 0.25 -7.59
N ALA A 157 5.95 -0.76 -7.86
CA ALA A 157 6.35 -1.96 -8.59
C ALA A 157 5.61 -2.01 -9.94
N TYR A 158 6.30 -2.44 -10.99
CA TYR A 158 5.82 -2.46 -12.38
C TYR A 158 5.96 -3.87 -12.95
N PRO A 159 4.92 -4.40 -13.64
CA PRO A 159 4.93 -5.77 -14.17
C PRO A 159 6.11 -6.11 -15.09
#